data_AF-A0A7W1SCZ5-F1
#
_entry.id   AF-A0A7W1SCZ5-F1
#
_cell.length_a   1.000
_cell.length_b   1.000
_cell.length_c   1.000
_cell.angle_alpha   90.00
_cell.angle_beta   90.00
_cell.angle_gamma   90.00
#
_symmetry.space_group_name_H-M   'P 1'
#
loop_
_entity.id
_entity.type
_entity.pdbx_description
1 polymer ?
#
loop_
_entity_poly.entity_id
_entity_poly.type
_entity_poly.pdbx_seq_one_letter_code
_entity_poly.pdbx_strand_id
1 'polypeptide(L)' 'MALSLYRVLSGPTIFDRLLGINLIGTKAIILLLLLGVLSGRTEMFVDISLSYALISLVGILTLAKTFEGPPS' A
#
# COMPACT_ATOMS: atom_id res chain seq x y z
N MET A 1 7.20 -11.67 9.44
CA MET A 1 7.28 -10.79 8.24
C MET A 1 7.88 -11.49 7.03
N ALA A 2 8.91 -12.33 7.18
CA ALA A 2 9.48 -13.09 6.06
C ALA A 2 8.46 -14.02 5.35
N LEU A 3 7.57 -14.68 6.10
CA LEU A 3 6.57 -15.60 5.54
C LEU A 3 5.50 -14.90 4.66
N SER A 4 5.13 -13.66 4.99
CA SER A 4 4.16 -12.89 4.20
C SER A 4 4.77 -12.36 2.91
N LEU A 5 6.06 -11.99 2.93
CA LEU A 5 6.80 -11.59 1.73
C LEU A 5 6.95 -12.75 0.75
N TYR A 6 7.25 -13.95 1.25
CA TYR A 6 7.34 -15.16 0.44
C TYR A 6 6.02 -15.49 -0.26
N ARG A 7 4.88 -15.37 0.44
CA ARG A 7 3.56 -15.65 -0.14
C ARG A 7 3.12 -14.63 -1.21
N VAL A 8 3.57 -13.38 -1.09
CA VAL A 8 3.33 -12.31 -2.09
C VAL A 8 4.19 -12.51 -3.35
N LEU A 9 5.45 -12.98 -3.19
CA LEU A 9 6.34 -13.27 -4.30
C LEU A 9 5.99 -14.58 -5.02
N SER A 10 5.47 -15.58 -4.30
CA SER A 10 5.01 -16.87 -4.84
C SER A 10 3.56 -16.86 -5.33
N GLY A 11 2.89 -15.71 -5.34
CA GLY A 11 1.59 -15.57 -5.99
C GLY A 11 1.71 -15.85 -7.50
N PRO A 12 1.05 -16.88 -8.04
CA PRO A 12 1.19 -17.28 -9.46
C PRO A 12 0.61 -16.23 -10.43
N THR A 13 -0.17 -15.27 -9.93
CA THR A 13 -0.87 -14.28 -10.74
C THR A 13 -0.37 -12.86 -10.48
N ILE A 14 -0.45 -12.00 -11.51
CA ILE A 14 -0.21 -10.54 -11.40
C ILE A 14 -1.11 -9.93 -10.31
N PHE A 15 -2.29 -10.52 -10.10
CA PHE A 15 -3.26 -10.13 -9.09
C PHE A 15 -2.75 -10.28 -7.65
N ASP A 16 -2.16 -11.42 -7.29
CA ASP A 16 -1.60 -11.65 -5.95
C ASP A 16 -0.48 -10.65 -5.62
N ARG A 17 0.30 -10.26 -6.63
CA ARG A 17 1.35 -9.25 -6.49
C ARG A 17 0.77 -7.85 -6.25
N LEU A 18 -0.28 -7.49 -6.98
CA LEU A 18 -0.97 -6.20 -6.86
C LEU A 18 -1.72 -6.06 -5.51
N LEU A 19 -2.34 -7.15 -5.03
CA LEU A 19 -2.90 -7.20 -3.67
C LEU A 19 -1.81 -7.13 -2.60
N GLY A 20 -0.68 -7.83 -2.80
CA GLY A 20 0.47 -7.78 -1.91
C GLY A 20 1.07 -6.38 -1.76
N ILE A 21 1.18 -5.63 -2.85
CA ILE A 21 1.66 -4.23 -2.85
C ILE A 21 0.77 -3.33 -1.98
N ASN A 22 -0.55 -3.51 -2.04
CA ASN A 22 -1.47 -2.73 -1.22
C ASN A 22 -1.38 -3.02 0.27
N LEU A 23 -1.20 -4.30 0.65
CA LEU A 23 -0.95 -4.69 2.05
C LEU A 23 0.37 -4.13 2.59
N ILE A 24 1.36 -3.91 1.71
CA ILE A 24 2.62 -3.26 2.06
C ILE A 24 2.44 -1.75 2.23
N GLY A 25 1.61 -1.10 1.41
CA GLY A 25 1.33 0.33 1.47
C GLY A 25 0.86 0.80 2.85
N THR A 26 -0.12 0.11 3.45
CA THR A 26 -0.60 0.45 4.80
C THR A 26 0.47 0.29 5.88
N LYS A 27 1.28 -0.78 5.79
CA LYS A 27 2.39 -1.01 6.75
C LYS A 27 3.47 0.06 6.62
N ALA A 28 3.75 0.53 5.40
CA ALA A 28 4.70 1.60 5.13
C ALA A 28 4.24 2.94 5.72
N ILE A 29 2.95 3.28 5.60
CA ILE A 29 2.35 4.50 6.17
C ILE A 29 2.49 4.51 7.71
N ILE A 30 2.17 3.39 8.37
CA ILE A 30 2.34 3.26 9.83
C ILE A 30 3.80 3.44 10.21
N LEU A 31 4.74 2.85 9.46
CA LEU A 31 6.17 2.98 9.72
C LEU A 31 6.65 4.43 9.57
N LEU A 32 6.19 5.15 8.53
CA LEU A 32 6.52 6.56 8.31
C LEU A 32 6.04 7.45 9.45
N LEU A 33 4.82 7.24 9.94
CA LEU A 33 4.29 7.98 11.09
C LEU A 33 5.10 7.68 12.36
N LEU A 34 5.46 6.41 12.58
CA LEU A 34 6.28 6.00 13.73
C LEU A 34 7.68 6.64 13.69
N LEU A 35 8.30 6.69 12.51
CA LEU A 35 9.56 7.41 12.29
C LEU A 35 9.41 8.92 12.52
N GLY A 36 8.30 9.53 12.11
CA GLY A 36 8.04 10.94 12.35
C GLY A 36 7.95 11.30 13.83
N VAL A 37 7.28 10.45 14.61
CA VAL A 37 7.21 10.58 16.08
C VAL A 37 8.58 10.42 16.72
N LEU A 38 9.35 9.40 16.31
CA LEU A 38 10.70 9.16 16.84
C LEU A 38 11.70 10.26 16.46
N SER A 39 11.52 10.89 15.30
CA SER A 39 12.41 11.95 14.79
C SER A 39 12.08 13.35 15.33
N GLY A 40 10.97 13.50 16.08
CA GLY A 40 10.48 14.80 16.55
C GLY A 40 10.01 15.74 15.43
N ARG A 41 9.79 15.23 14.22
CA ARG A 41 9.38 15.99 13.02
C ARG A 41 8.06 15.47 12.44
N THR A 42 7.08 15.22 13.30
CA THR A 42 5.81 14.57 12.96
C THR A 42 5.10 15.19 11.77
N GLU A 43 5.07 16.53 11.65
CA GLU A 43 4.32 17.22 10.59
C GLU A 43 4.78 16.82 9.18
N MET A 44 6.09 16.81 8.93
CA MET A 44 6.65 16.41 7.63
C MET A 44 6.33 14.96 7.27
N PHE A 45 6.41 14.05 8.25
CA PHE A 45 6.13 12.63 8.01
C PHE A 45 4.64 12.36 7.84
N VAL A 46 3.77 13.15 8.49
CA VAL A 46 2.32 13.11 8.26
C VAL A 46 2.01 13.45 6.81
N ASP A 47 2.58 14.52 6.26
CA ASP A 47 2.35 14.92 4.85
C ASP A 47 2.79 13.83 3.86
N ILE A 48 3.96 13.22 4.09
CA ILE A 48 4.48 12.12 3.27
C ILE A 48 3.57 10.89 3.39
N SER A 49 3.16 10.55 4.60
CA SER A 49 2.30 9.39 4.88
C SER A 49 0.92 9.54 4.25
N LEU A 50 0.35 10.74 4.28
CA LEU A 50 -0.94 11.06 3.69
C LEU A 50 -0.87 10.96 2.16
N SER A 51 0.20 11.46 1.56
CA SER A 51 0.45 11.33 0.12
C SER A 51 0.54 9.86 -0.30
N TYR A 52 1.26 9.03 0.46
CA TYR A 52 1.33 7.58 0.21
C TYR A 52 -0.01 6.88 0.39
N ALA A 53 -0.82 7.30 1.37
CA ALA A 53 -2.16 6.77 1.57
C ALA A 53 -3.06 7.01 0.35
N LEU A 54 -3.03 8.22 -0.21
CA LEU A 54 -3.79 8.56 -1.41
C LEU A 54 -3.35 7.74 -2.62
N ILE A 55 -2.04 7.57 -2.82
CA ILE A 55 -1.51 6.76 -3.92
C ILE A 55 -1.96 5.29 -3.80
N SER A 56 -1.90 4.72 -2.59
CA SER A 56 -2.36 3.34 -2.35
C SER A 56 -3.85 3.20 -2.60
N LEU A 57 -4.66 4.18 -2.20
CA LEU A 57 -6.11 4.20 -2.42
C LEU A 57 -6.44 4.23 -3.91
N VAL A 58 -5.80 5.12 -4.68
CA VAL A 58 -5.98 5.20 -6.14
C VAL A 58 -5.57 3.89 -6.81
N GLY A 59 -4.49 3.25 -6.33
CA GLY A 59 -4.06 1.94 -6.81
C GLY A 59 -5.14 0.87 -6.67
N ILE A 60 -5.77 0.75 -5.50
CA ILE A 60 -6.90 -0.17 -5.27
C ILE A 60 -8.10 0.17 -6.14
N LEU A 61 -8.47 1.45 -6.27
CA LEU A 61 -9.62 1.85 -7.10
C LEU A 61 -9.39 1.52 -8.57
N THR A 62 -8.18 1.74 -9.07
CA THR A 62 -7.79 1.39 -10.44
C THR A 62 -7.87 -0.11 -10.67
N LEU A 63 -7.43 -0.90 -9.70
CA LEU A 63 -7.56 -2.35 -9.73
C LEU A 63 -9.02 -2.76 -9.74
N ALA A 64 -9.81 -2.32 -8.76
CA ALA A 64 -11.23 -2.65 -8.64
C ALA A 64 -11.97 -2.37 -9.96
N LYS A 65 -11.74 -1.21 -10.58
CA LYS A 65 -12.34 -0.82 -11.86
C LYS A 65 -11.88 -1.69 -13.04
N THR A 66 -10.66 -2.21 -12.99
CA THR A 66 -10.16 -3.17 -13.99
C THR A 66 -10.88 -4.53 -13.88
N PHE A 67 -11.33 -4.92 -12.68
CA PHE A 67 -12.03 -6.19 -12.44
C PHE A 67 -13.54 -6.11 -12.62
N GLU A 68 -14.14 -4.93 -12.50
CA GLU A 68 -15.60 -4.74 -12.65
C GLU A 68 -16.10 -4.92 -14.10
N GLY A 69 -15.20 -4.90 -15.10
CA GLY A 69 -15.56 -4.99 -16.52
C GLY A 69 -16.25 -3.72 -17.04
N PRO A 70 -16.29 -3.47 -18.36
CA PRO A 70 -16.97 -2.30 -18.90
C PRO A 70 -18.47 -2.32 -18.54
N PRO A 71 -19.08 -1.16 -18.26
CA PRO A 71 -20.51 -1.09 -17.96
C PRO A 71 -21.31 -1.68 -19.12
N SER A 72 -22.14 -2.69 -18.81
CA SER A 72 -23.06 -3.37 -19.72
C SER A 72 -24.20 -2.46 -20.17
#